data_AF-A0A925VAZ5-F1
#
_entry.id   AF-A0A925VAZ5-F1
#
_cell.length_a   1.000
_cell.length_b   1.000
_cell.length_c   1.000
_cell.angle_alpha   90.00
_cell.angle_beta   90.00
_cell.angle_gamma   90.00
#
_symmetry.space_group_name_H-M   'P 1'
#
loop_
_entity.id
_entity.type
_entity.pdbx_description
1 polymer ?
#
loop_
_entity_poly.entity_id
_entity_poly.type
_entity_poly.pdbx_seq_one_letter_code
_entity_poly.pdbx_strand_id
1 'polypeptide(L)'
;MPTFPTLPTGPFEHVSMDYARLRAEGLELLGRLAGAQWTDFNTHDPGITILEQLCYAITDLGYRIAYPMAALLAGGDPGLPGPEAILTTDPVTPADLRKAALDVHGIANAWVEDWGSELPFYYDAASAELWLRAGSADAVPVPMRGLQRIVVRTTEQVSHEAGMARVAA
;
A
#
# COMPACT_ATOMS: atom_id res chain seq x y z
N MET A 1 2.58 -21.31 28.60
CA MET A 1 3.67 -21.05 29.56
C MET A 1 4.14 -19.63 29.33
N PRO A 2 4.13 -18.73 30.32
CA PRO A 2 4.68 -17.39 30.12
C PRO A 2 6.20 -17.51 29.97
N THR A 3 6.75 -16.99 28.87
CA THR A 3 8.19 -16.93 28.62
C THR A 3 8.77 -15.76 29.41
N PHE A 4 9.67 -16.05 30.34
CA PHE A 4 10.44 -15.01 31.03
C PHE A 4 11.41 -14.36 30.04
N PRO A 5 11.59 -13.03 30.07
CA PRO A 5 12.59 -12.38 29.25
C PRO A 5 13.99 -12.88 29.65
N THR A 6 14.73 -13.40 28.69
CA THR A 6 16.13 -13.81 28.86
C THR A 6 17.07 -12.74 28.32
N LEU A 7 18.21 -12.52 28.96
CA LEU A 7 19.26 -11.68 28.41
C LEU A 7 19.98 -12.45 27.30
N PRO A 8 20.07 -11.91 26.06
CA PRO A 8 20.84 -12.55 25.01
C PRO A 8 22.33 -12.53 25.38
N THR A 9 22.97 -13.69 25.34
CA THR A 9 24.42 -13.85 25.58
C THR A 9 25.20 -14.12 24.28
N GLY A 10 24.52 -14.01 23.13
CA GLY A 10 25.13 -14.17 21.82
C GLY A 10 25.97 -12.96 21.40
N PRO A 11 26.62 -13.02 20.23
CA PRO A 11 27.32 -11.87 19.68
C PRO A 11 26.36 -10.70 19.47
N PHE A 12 26.87 -9.48 19.56
CA PHE A 12 26.10 -8.29 19.21
C PHE A 12 25.66 -8.36 17.75
N GLU A 13 24.42 -7.95 17.48
CA GLU A 13 23.84 -7.96 16.13
C GLU A 13 24.59 -7.03 15.18
N HIS A 14 25.04 -5.88 15.70
CA HIS A 14 25.79 -4.88 14.95
C HIS A 14 27.05 -4.45 15.71
N VAL A 15 28.12 -4.16 14.95
CA VAL A 15 29.38 -3.63 15.51
C VAL A 15 29.16 -2.32 16.25
N SER A 16 28.18 -1.52 15.85
CA SER A 16 27.80 -0.28 16.54
C SER A 16 27.36 -0.51 17.98
N MET A 17 26.99 -1.72 18.38
CA MET A 17 26.61 -2.06 19.76
C MET A 17 27.80 -2.59 20.59
N ASP A 18 28.95 -2.80 19.97
CA ASP A 18 30.18 -3.29 20.63
C ASP A 18 31.09 -2.11 20.97
N TYR A 19 30.90 -1.54 22.16
CA TYR A 19 31.72 -0.43 22.67
C TYR A 19 33.23 -0.71 22.60
N ALA A 20 33.65 -1.92 23.00
CA ALA A 20 35.06 -2.27 23.08
C ALA A 20 35.70 -2.27 21.68
N ARG A 21 34.96 -2.80 20.70
CA ARG A 21 35.38 -2.78 19.31
C ARG A 21 35.41 -1.37 18.72
N LEU A 22 34.37 -0.56 18.96
CA LEU A 22 34.35 0.85 18.53
C LEU A 22 35.53 1.64 19.09
N ARG A 23 35.87 1.43 20.37
CA ARG A 23 37.01 2.08 21.02
C ARG A 23 38.34 1.64 20.40
N ALA A 24 38.50 0.34 20.12
CA ALA A 24 39.70 -0.18 19.47
C ALA A 24 39.88 0.40 18.05
N GLU A 25 38.82 0.41 17.24
CA GLU A 25 38.83 1.00 15.90
C GLU A 25 39.09 2.51 15.94
N GLY A 26 38.53 3.22 16.94
CA GLY A 26 38.75 4.64 17.16
C GLY A 26 40.19 4.99 17.53
N LEU A 27 40.82 4.20 18.41
CA LEU A 27 42.24 4.37 18.77
C LEU A 27 43.16 4.10 17.58
N GLU A 28 42.86 3.08 16.78
CA GLU A 28 43.62 2.80 15.56
C GLU A 28 43.50 3.96 14.55
N LEU A 29 42.29 4.50 14.38
CA LEU A 29 42.04 5.65 13.52
C LEU A 29 42.79 6.89 14.01
N LEU A 30 42.74 7.19 15.30
CA LEU A 30 43.50 8.30 15.89
C LEU A 30 45.01 8.12 15.67
N GLY A 31 45.56 6.93 15.90
CA GLY A 31 46.97 6.64 15.66
C GLY A 31 47.40 6.90 14.21
N ARG A 32 46.54 6.58 13.23
CA ARG A 32 46.80 6.88 11.81
C ARG A 32 46.71 8.36 11.48
N LEU A 33 45.76 9.09 12.06
CA LEU A 33 45.47 10.48 11.71
C LEU A 33 46.33 11.50 12.48
N ALA A 34 46.69 11.21 13.72
CA ALA A 34 47.43 12.12 14.60
C ALA A 34 48.91 12.28 14.22
N GLY A 35 49.49 11.30 13.51
CA GLY A 35 50.91 11.27 13.18
C GLY A 35 51.79 11.41 14.43
N ALA A 36 52.74 12.33 14.42
CA ALA A 36 53.62 12.60 15.56
C ALA A 36 53.14 13.74 16.48
N GLN A 37 52.02 14.40 16.16
CA GLN A 37 51.57 15.60 16.90
C GLN A 37 50.85 15.25 18.21
N TRP A 38 50.18 14.10 18.24
CA TRP A 38 49.48 13.59 19.41
C TRP A 38 49.82 12.12 19.59
N THR A 39 50.61 11.83 20.63
CA THR A 39 51.23 10.52 20.86
C THR A 39 50.80 9.88 22.17
N ASP A 40 50.13 10.64 23.04
CA ASP A 40 49.59 10.15 24.30
C ASP A 40 48.16 9.65 24.10
N PHE A 41 47.99 8.33 24.09
CA PHE A 41 46.69 7.67 23.99
C PHE A 41 46.30 6.94 25.28
N ASN A 42 46.65 7.52 26.43
CA ASN A 42 46.33 6.96 27.74
C ASN A 42 45.01 7.50 28.30
N THR A 43 44.50 6.85 29.35
CA THR A 43 43.19 7.13 29.97
C THR A 43 43.06 8.51 30.63
N HIS A 44 44.17 9.20 30.87
CA HIS A 44 44.16 10.55 31.45
C HIS A 44 44.07 11.64 30.38
N ASP A 45 44.23 11.28 29.10
CA ASP A 45 44.13 12.22 28.00
C ASP A 45 42.65 12.60 27.77
N PRO A 46 42.32 13.91 27.77
CA PRO A 46 40.95 14.36 27.56
C PRO A 46 40.41 14.06 26.15
N GLY A 47 41.26 13.99 25.13
CA GLY A 47 40.89 13.58 23.78
C GLY A 47 40.50 12.09 23.68
N ILE A 48 41.18 11.23 24.45
CA ILE A 48 40.76 9.82 24.59
C ILE A 48 39.43 9.73 25.34
N THR A 49 39.24 10.54 26.38
CA THR A 49 37.95 10.62 27.08
C THR A 49 36.81 11.04 26.13
N ILE A 50 37.05 11.99 25.21
CA ILE A 50 36.09 12.38 24.17
C ILE A 50 35.79 11.20 23.22
N LEU A 51 36.80 10.44 22.80
CA LEU A 51 36.60 9.25 21.98
C LEU A 51 35.71 8.23 22.69
N GLU A 52 35.95 7.98 23.98
CA GLU A 52 35.15 7.04 24.78
C GLU A 52 33.68 7.49 24.87
N GLN A 53 33.42 8.78 25.08
CA GLN A 53 32.05 9.32 25.05
C GLN A 53 31.40 9.16 23.67
N LEU A 54 32.16 9.35 22.59
CA LEU A 54 31.66 9.11 21.23
C LEU A 54 31.30 7.64 21.00
N CYS A 55 32.18 6.71 21.42
CA CYS A 55 31.91 5.27 21.32
C CYS A 55 30.67 4.87 22.13
N TYR A 56 30.48 5.44 23.32
CA TYR A 56 29.27 5.23 24.11
C TYR A 56 28.01 5.76 23.40
N ALA A 57 28.06 6.97 22.84
CA ALA A 57 26.95 7.55 22.10
C ALA A 57 26.57 6.70 20.87
N ILE A 58 27.55 6.18 20.13
CA ILE A 58 27.32 5.25 19.01
C ILE A 58 26.71 3.94 19.51
N THR A 59 27.17 3.43 20.66
CA THR A 59 26.62 2.21 21.29
C THR A 59 25.15 2.37 21.67
N ASP A 60 24.81 3.46 22.35
CA ASP A 60 23.43 3.78 22.72
C ASP A 60 22.55 4.00 21.48
N LEU A 61 23.06 4.68 20.45
CA LEU A 61 22.33 4.83 19.19
C LEU A 61 22.10 3.48 18.50
N GLY A 62 23.16 2.64 18.39
CA GLY A 62 23.09 1.30 17.83
C GLY A 62 22.04 0.44 18.52
N TYR A 63 21.97 0.51 19.84
CA TYR A 63 20.93 -0.15 20.63
C TYR A 63 19.52 0.36 20.31
N ARG A 64 19.32 1.69 20.23
CA ARG A 64 17.98 2.27 19.98
C ARG A 64 17.45 1.97 18.58
N ILE A 65 18.31 1.96 17.56
CA ILE A 65 17.89 1.69 16.18
C ILE A 65 17.71 0.19 15.89
N ALA A 66 18.21 -0.69 16.77
CA ALA A 66 18.05 -2.13 16.66
C ALA A 66 16.70 -2.64 17.21
N TYR A 67 15.82 -1.75 17.70
CA TYR A 67 14.48 -2.17 18.10
C TYR A 67 13.66 -2.71 16.91
N PRO A 68 12.72 -3.65 17.16
CA PRO A 68 11.84 -4.15 16.11
C PRO A 68 11.14 -2.99 15.38
N MET A 69 10.96 -3.10 14.06
CA MET A 69 10.31 -2.06 13.25
C MET A 69 8.98 -1.60 13.86
N ALA A 70 8.15 -2.54 14.34
CA ALA A 70 6.88 -2.23 14.98
C ALA A 70 7.03 -1.33 16.23
N ALA A 71 8.11 -1.50 16.99
CA ALA A 71 8.42 -0.66 18.15
C ALA A 71 9.03 0.70 17.73
N LEU A 72 9.83 0.73 16.68
CA LEU A 72 10.37 1.98 16.11
C LEU A 72 9.28 2.88 15.52
N LEU A 73 8.25 2.27 14.91
CA LEU A 73 7.08 2.95 14.36
C LEU A 73 5.96 3.14 15.38
N ALA A 74 6.11 2.63 16.62
CA ALA A 74 5.12 2.81 17.66
C ALA A 74 5.06 4.28 18.11
N GLY A 75 3.86 4.83 18.28
CA GLY A 75 3.68 6.21 18.72
C GLY A 75 2.54 6.97 18.02
N GLY A 76 1.93 6.36 17.00
CA GLY A 76 0.75 6.89 16.33
C GLY A 76 0.24 5.90 15.27
N ASP A 77 -0.94 6.17 14.74
CA ASP A 77 -1.38 5.53 13.50
C ASP A 77 -0.41 5.99 12.39
N PRO A 78 0.30 5.07 11.69
CA PRO A 78 1.23 5.44 10.62
C PRO A 78 0.51 6.09 9.42
N GLY A 79 -0.83 6.14 9.41
CA GLY A 79 -1.61 6.76 8.34
C GLY A 79 -1.50 5.99 7.03
N LEU A 80 -1.07 4.73 7.09
CA LEU A 80 -0.95 3.86 5.94
C LEU A 80 -2.34 3.30 5.60
N PRO A 81 -2.81 3.44 4.36
CA PRO A 81 -4.10 2.89 3.97
C PRO A 81 -4.07 1.37 4.10
N GLY A 82 -5.21 0.80 4.53
CA GLY A 82 -5.38 -0.64 4.61
C GLY A 82 -5.35 -1.31 3.23
N PRO A 83 -5.19 -2.64 3.18
CA PRO A 83 -5.22 -3.40 1.93
C PRO A 83 -6.48 -3.13 1.10
N GLU A 84 -7.63 -2.90 1.72
CA GLU A 84 -8.89 -2.55 1.07
C GLU A 84 -8.84 -1.23 0.28
N ALA A 85 -7.98 -0.30 0.69
CA ALA A 85 -7.81 0.98 -0.01
C ALA A 85 -6.72 0.92 -1.09
N ILE A 86 -5.75 0.02 -0.98
CA ILE A 86 -4.59 -0.06 -1.90
C ILE A 86 -4.77 -1.16 -2.95
N LEU A 87 -5.37 -2.29 -2.57
CA LEU A 87 -5.44 -3.49 -3.41
C LEU A 87 -6.75 -3.59 -4.21
N THR A 88 -7.75 -2.77 -3.87
CA THR A 88 -9.02 -2.75 -4.61
C THR A 88 -8.84 -2.02 -5.94
N THR A 89 -9.42 -2.57 -7.00
CA THR A 89 -9.44 -1.96 -8.34
C THR A 89 -10.87 -1.74 -8.79
N ASP A 90 -11.06 -0.90 -9.80
CA ASP A 90 -12.39 -0.71 -10.40
C ASP A 90 -12.92 -2.00 -11.05
N PRO A 91 -14.23 -2.26 -10.98
CA PRO A 91 -14.83 -3.45 -11.55
C PRO A 91 -14.90 -3.35 -13.08
N VAL A 92 -14.08 -4.14 -13.77
CA VAL A 92 -13.98 -4.10 -15.25
C VAL A 92 -14.39 -5.41 -15.93
N THR A 93 -14.60 -6.48 -15.18
CA THR A 93 -15.08 -7.76 -15.72
C THR A 93 -16.53 -8.03 -15.34
N PRO A 94 -17.27 -8.90 -16.06
CA PRO A 94 -18.61 -9.32 -15.66
C PRO A 94 -18.66 -9.90 -14.24
N ALA A 95 -17.60 -10.58 -13.82
CA ALA A 95 -17.50 -11.12 -12.46
C ALA A 95 -17.35 -10.01 -11.41
N ASP A 96 -16.61 -8.95 -11.73
CA ASP A 96 -16.43 -7.81 -10.82
C ASP A 96 -17.70 -6.97 -10.73
N LEU A 97 -18.36 -6.69 -11.87
CA LEU A 97 -19.67 -6.03 -11.91
C LEU A 97 -20.72 -6.80 -11.12
N ARG A 98 -20.71 -8.15 -11.22
CA ARG A 98 -21.58 -8.99 -10.40
C ARG A 98 -21.29 -8.83 -8.91
N LYS A 99 -20.01 -8.81 -8.49
CA LYS A 99 -19.64 -8.60 -7.08
C LYS A 99 -20.07 -7.23 -6.59
N ALA A 100 -19.82 -6.18 -7.37
CA ALA A 100 -20.26 -4.82 -7.05
C ALA A 100 -21.78 -4.75 -6.84
N ALA A 101 -22.57 -5.41 -7.70
CA ALA A 101 -24.02 -5.49 -7.53
C ALA A 101 -24.45 -6.29 -6.28
N LEU A 102 -23.70 -7.32 -5.88
CA LEU A 102 -23.98 -8.11 -4.67
C LEU A 102 -23.64 -7.37 -3.37
N ASP A 103 -22.67 -6.47 -3.41
CA ASP A 103 -22.28 -5.64 -2.25
C ASP A 103 -23.34 -4.56 -1.92
N VAL A 104 -24.30 -4.33 -2.82
CA VAL A 104 -25.44 -3.44 -2.58
C VAL A 104 -26.45 -4.09 -1.63
N HIS A 105 -26.73 -3.40 -0.53
CA HIS A 105 -27.68 -3.88 0.48
C HIS A 105 -29.09 -4.14 -0.11
N GLY A 106 -29.57 -5.37 0.08
CA GLY A 106 -30.88 -5.83 -0.36
C GLY A 106 -30.87 -6.55 -1.71
N ILE A 107 -29.70 -6.74 -2.32
CA ILE A 107 -29.53 -7.62 -3.47
C ILE A 107 -29.26 -9.05 -2.99
N ALA A 108 -30.11 -9.99 -3.40
CA ALA A 108 -29.97 -11.41 -3.12
C ALA A 108 -29.07 -12.12 -4.15
N ASN A 109 -29.16 -11.72 -5.41
CA ASN A 109 -28.26 -12.20 -6.46
C ASN A 109 -28.19 -11.23 -7.65
N ALA A 110 -27.15 -11.34 -8.46
CA ALA A 110 -27.00 -10.61 -9.72
C ALA A 110 -26.42 -11.51 -10.82
N TRP A 111 -26.82 -11.24 -12.06
CA TRP A 111 -26.30 -11.84 -13.28
C TRP A 111 -25.89 -10.75 -14.25
N VAL A 112 -24.76 -10.94 -14.92
CA VAL A 112 -24.26 -10.04 -15.95
C VAL A 112 -24.26 -10.80 -17.26
N GLU A 113 -25.00 -10.28 -18.22
CA GLU A 113 -25.24 -10.92 -19.51
C GLU A 113 -24.82 -9.94 -20.62
N ASP A 114 -24.19 -10.48 -21.67
CA ASP A 114 -23.98 -9.71 -22.88
C ASP A 114 -25.34 -9.33 -23.47
N TRP A 115 -25.52 -8.05 -23.74
CA TRP A 115 -26.78 -7.53 -24.23
C TRP A 115 -26.61 -6.97 -25.63
N GLY A 116 -27.41 -7.50 -26.56
CA GLY A 116 -27.53 -6.91 -27.88
C GLY A 116 -28.31 -5.59 -27.79
N SER A 117 -27.86 -4.56 -28.51
CA SER A 117 -28.61 -3.32 -28.63
C SER A 117 -30.02 -3.57 -29.17
N GLU A 118 -31.05 -3.32 -28.36
CA GLU A 118 -32.43 -3.14 -28.85
C GLU A 118 -32.66 -1.72 -29.38
N LEU A 119 -31.75 -0.79 -29.06
CA LEU A 119 -31.83 0.58 -29.51
C LEU A 119 -31.32 0.68 -30.96
N PRO A 120 -32.14 1.19 -31.89
CA PRO A 120 -31.75 1.29 -33.28
C PRO A 120 -30.94 2.58 -33.46
N PHE A 121 -29.61 2.47 -33.46
CA PHE A 121 -28.74 3.56 -33.87
C PHE A 121 -28.61 3.53 -35.38
N TYR A 122 -28.65 4.71 -36.00
CA TYR A 122 -28.44 4.87 -37.42
C TYR A 122 -27.33 5.89 -37.64
N TYR A 123 -26.39 5.56 -38.51
CA TYR A 123 -25.37 6.50 -38.97
C TYR A 123 -25.81 7.08 -40.31
N ASP A 124 -25.88 8.40 -40.38
CA ASP A 124 -26.11 9.12 -41.63
C ASP A 124 -24.77 9.58 -42.21
N ALA A 125 -24.41 9.04 -43.37
CA ALA A 125 -23.14 9.35 -44.02
C ALA A 125 -23.07 10.77 -44.60
N ALA A 126 -24.20 11.40 -44.90
CA ALA A 126 -24.25 12.75 -45.47
C ALA A 126 -24.01 13.83 -44.40
N SER A 127 -24.50 13.60 -43.18
CA SER A 127 -24.30 14.50 -42.03
C SER A 127 -23.15 14.08 -41.11
N ALA A 128 -22.66 12.84 -41.21
CA ALA A 128 -21.69 12.22 -40.30
C ALA A 128 -22.18 12.16 -38.84
N GLU A 129 -23.50 12.04 -38.65
CA GLU A 129 -24.16 12.03 -37.35
C GLU A 129 -24.81 10.68 -37.03
N LEU A 130 -24.93 10.38 -35.73
CA LEU A 130 -25.65 9.21 -35.21
C LEU A 130 -27.03 9.64 -34.70
N TRP A 131 -28.05 8.88 -35.10
CA TRP A 131 -29.44 9.13 -34.76
C TRP A 131 -30.08 7.91 -34.11
N LEU A 132 -31.03 8.13 -33.20
CA LEU A 132 -31.85 7.08 -32.58
C LEU A 132 -33.01 6.59 -33.48
N ARG A 133 -33.13 7.17 -34.67
CA ARG A 133 -34.14 6.84 -35.70
C ARG A 133 -33.56 7.11 -37.08
N ALA A 134 -34.03 6.40 -38.10
CA ALA A 134 -33.63 6.66 -39.47
C ALA A 134 -34.11 8.07 -39.89
N GLY A 135 -33.19 9.02 -39.97
CA GLY A 135 -33.46 10.42 -40.31
C GLY A 135 -33.46 10.70 -41.83
N SER A 136 -32.85 9.81 -42.61
CA SER A 136 -32.70 9.92 -44.07
C SER A 136 -32.73 8.52 -44.71
N ALA A 137 -32.90 8.48 -46.03
CA ALA A 137 -32.88 7.23 -46.79
C ALA A 137 -31.51 6.54 -46.79
N ASP A 138 -30.44 7.31 -46.56
CA ASP A 138 -29.05 6.84 -46.54
C ASP A 138 -28.58 6.44 -45.12
N ALA A 139 -29.46 6.49 -44.13
CA ALA A 139 -29.16 6.15 -42.75
C ALA A 139 -29.01 4.62 -42.58
N VAL A 140 -27.83 4.17 -42.14
CA VAL A 140 -27.50 2.74 -41.99
C VAL A 140 -27.55 2.32 -40.52
N PRO A 141 -28.16 1.18 -40.16
CA PRO A 141 -28.20 0.72 -38.77
C PRO A 141 -26.80 0.35 -38.26
N VAL A 142 -26.47 0.81 -37.05
CA VAL A 142 -25.20 0.53 -36.36
C VAL A 142 -25.48 -0.27 -35.08
N PRO A 143 -25.01 -1.53 -34.99
CA PRO A 143 -25.16 -2.31 -33.77
C PRO A 143 -24.20 -1.80 -32.70
N MET A 144 -24.72 -1.40 -31.53
CA MET A 144 -23.86 -1.14 -30.38
C MET A 144 -23.28 -2.46 -29.86
N ARG A 145 -21.97 -2.43 -29.60
CA ARG A 145 -21.21 -3.54 -29.00
C ARG A 145 -20.78 -3.15 -27.59
N GLY A 146 -20.52 -4.15 -26.75
CA GLY A 146 -20.06 -3.94 -25.37
C GLY A 146 -21.16 -3.52 -24.39
N LEU A 147 -22.43 -3.57 -24.81
CA LEU A 147 -23.56 -3.40 -23.90
C LEU A 147 -23.69 -4.66 -23.05
N GLN A 148 -23.84 -4.47 -21.74
CA GLN A 148 -24.11 -5.53 -20.79
C GLN A 148 -25.40 -5.21 -20.04
N ARG A 149 -26.19 -6.25 -19.79
CA ARG A 149 -27.39 -6.18 -18.97
C ARG A 149 -27.06 -6.80 -17.61
N ILE A 150 -27.35 -6.05 -16.56
CA ILE A 150 -27.25 -6.55 -15.18
C ILE A 150 -28.67 -6.86 -14.69
N VAL A 151 -28.93 -8.14 -14.44
CA VAL A 151 -30.20 -8.60 -13.88
C VAL A 151 -30.01 -8.81 -12.39
N VAL A 152 -30.87 -8.20 -11.58
CA VAL A 152 -30.77 -8.28 -10.11
C VAL A 152 -31.99 -8.97 -9.52
N ARG A 153 -31.77 -9.80 -8.51
CA ARG A 153 -32.80 -10.35 -7.64
C ARG A 153 -32.68 -9.65 -6.30
N THR A 154 -33.74 -9.00 -5.84
CA THR A 154 -33.78 -8.38 -4.51
C THR A 154 -34.23 -9.36 -3.44
N THR A 155 -33.90 -9.06 -2.19
CA THR A 155 -34.52 -9.70 -1.02
C THR A 155 -35.93 -9.13 -0.78
N GLU A 156 -36.70 -9.74 0.13
CA GLU A 156 -38.03 -9.22 0.52
C GLU A 156 -37.96 -7.86 1.23
N GLN A 157 -36.77 -7.41 1.63
CA GLN A 157 -36.55 -6.17 2.37
C GLN A 157 -36.50 -4.93 1.46
N VAL A 158 -36.33 -5.10 0.15
CA VAL A 158 -36.15 -4.01 -0.82
C VAL A 158 -36.99 -4.28 -2.07
N SER A 159 -37.74 -3.28 -2.53
CA SER A 159 -38.49 -3.39 -3.78
C SER A 159 -37.55 -3.54 -4.98
N HIS A 160 -38.01 -4.21 -6.04
CA HIS A 160 -37.21 -4.42 -7.24
C HIS A 160 -36.67 -3.11 -7.84
N GLU A 161 -37.51 -2.08 -7.92
CA GLU A 161 -37.14 -0.76 -8.45
C GLU A 161 -36.08 -0.07 -7.57
N ALA A 162 -36.23 -0.12 -6.25
CA ALA A 162 -35.24 0.46 -5.32
C ALA A 162 -33.91 -0.29 -5.36
N GLY A 163 -33.93 -1.63 -5.52
CA GLY A 163 -32.73 -2.43 -5.70
C GLY A 163 -32.00 -2.09 -7.00
N MET A 164 -32.74 -1.98 -8.11
CA MET A 164 -32.18 -1.57 -9.40
C MET A 164 -31.56 -0.17 -9.36
N ALA A 165 -32.28 0.80 -8.78
CA ALA A 165 -31.78 2.17 -8.67
C ALA A 165 -30.48 2.27 -7.85
N ARG A 166 -30.33 1.45 -6.80
CA ARG A 166 -29.11 1.42 -5.97
C ARG A 166 -27.92 0.79 -6.68
N VAL A 167 -28.13 -0.20 -7.54
CA VAL A 167 -27.06 -0.83 -8.33
C VAL A 167 -26.62 0.07 -9.48
N ALA A 168 -27.50 0.96 -9.95
CA ALA A 168 -27.21 1.90 -11.03
C ALA A 168 -26.59 3.24 -10.57
N ALA A 169 -26.53 3.50 -9.27
CA ALA A 169 -26.02 4.73 -8.66
C ALA A 169 -24.53 4.59 -8.32
#